data_AF-A0A3L8S0M5-F1
#
_entry.id   AF-A0A3L8S0M5-F1
#
_cell.length_a   1.000
_cell.length_b   1.000
_cell.length_c   1.000
_cell.angle_alpha   90.00
_cell.angle_beta   90.00
_cell.angle_gamma   90.00
#
_symmetry.space_group_name_H-M   'P 1'
#
loop_
_entity.id
_entity.type
_entity.pdbx_description
1 polymer ?
#
loop_
_entity_poly.entity_id
_entity_poly.type
_entity_poly.pdbx_seq_one_letter_code
_entity_poly.pdbx_strand_id
1 'polypeptide(L)'
;MDDILVAAPTRKELLRVRPQLFSALHSYRLQVAPGKVQSQPPWKYLGVKILEQTIQHQEVQFPKSIATLNDAQRLLGVPSWLCPYLGLTTVQMSPLFNILKGDPDLSSPQKLTPEAQQALEGVQQALSIHQVYRVDPSIDITVFITYPDSHPTGIIGQWNDKWPDPLHILQWVILPHHLKKIASLLIDLVAQLIIKCHYRCWQLMAADPARIVLPVERDTFEWCLINNVPL
;
A
#
# COMPACT_ATOMS: atom_id res chain seq x y z
N MET A 1 -4.05 -15.07 12.37
CA MET A 1 -3.62 -13.79 12.98
C MET A 1 -3.70 -13.95 14.48
N ASP A 2 -2.59 -13.72 15.17
CA ASP A 2 -2.38 -13.95 16.60
C ASP A 2 -1.82 -12.71 17.34
N ASP A 3 -1.55 -11.62 16.61
CA ASP A 3 -1.05 -10.36 17.17
C ASP A 3 -2.19 -9.40 17.55
N ILE A 4 -1.99 -8.65 18.64
CA ILE A 4 -2.86 -7.53 19.05
C ILE A 4 -1.99 -6.27 19.11
N LEU A 5 -2.32 -5.26 18.30
CA LEU A 5 -1.70 -3.94 18.38
C LEU A 5 -2.54 -3.03 19.28
N VAL A 6 -1.90 -2.47 20.31
CA VAL A 6 -2.53 -1.50 21.22
C VAL A 6 -1.82 -0.16 21.05
N ALA A 7 -2.59 0.87 20.68
CA ALA A 7 -2.09 2.22 20.51
C ALA A 7 -2.87 3.19 21.40
N ALA A 8 -2.20 4.22 21.89
CA ALA A 8 -2.79 5.32 22.64
C ALA A 8 -2.06 6.63 22.31
N PRO A 9 -2.71 7.80 22.45
CA PRO A 9 -2.06 9.10 22.25
C PRO A 9 -0.83 9.31 23.14
N THR A 10 -0.85 8.75 24.35
CA THR A 10 0.26 8.87 25.30
C THR A 10 0.75 7.53 25.85
N ARG A 11 2.04 7.46 26.19
CA ARG A 11 2.61 6.29 26.88
C ARG A 11 1.96 6.01 28.24
N LYS A 12 1.52 7.05 28.94
CA LYS A 12 0.83 6.94 30.23
C LYS A 12 -0.51 6.20 30.09
N GLU A 13 -1.30 6.54 29.08
CA GLU A 13 -2.56 5.85 28.79
C GLU A 13 -2.32 4.40 28.40
N LEU A 14 -1.31 4.13 27.56
CA LEU A 14 -0.92 2.77 27.19
C LEU A 14 -0.58 1.92 28.43
N LEU A 15 0.21 2.46 29.35
CA LEU A 15 0.57 1.78 30.60
C LEU A 15 -0.63 1.59 31.53
N ARG A 16 -1.63 2.48 31.49
CA ARG A 16 -2.88 2.36 32.25
C ARG A 16 -3.78 1.24 31.71
N VAL A 17 -3.91 1.12 30.39
CA VAL A 17 -4.80 0.15 29.74
C VAL A 17 -4.18 -1.25 29.72
N ARG A 18 -2.84 -1.36 29.63
CA ARG A 18 -2.14 -2.64 29.50
C ARG A 18 -2.54 -3.68 30.57
N PRO A 19 -2.53 -3.40 31.90
CA PRO A 19 -2.94 -4.38 32.90
C PRO A 19 -4.39 -4.84 32.73
N GLN A 20 -5.28 -3.94 32.32
CA GLN A 20 -6.70 -4.24 32.10
C GLN A 20 -6.87 -5.20 30.92
N LEU A 21 -6.16 -4.95 29.81
CA LEU A 21 -6.13 -5.85 28.66
C LEU A 21 -5.61 -7.24 29.03
N PHE A 22 -4.50 -7.32 29.76
CA PHE A 22 -3.92 -8.61 30.17
C PHE A 22 -4.87 -9.37 31.10
N SER A 23 -5.53 -8.68 32.03
CA SER A 23 -6.53 -9.27 32.92
C SER A 23 -7.74 -9.80 32.14
N ALA A 24 -8.23 -9.03 31.16
CA ALA A 24 -9.33 -9.45 30.28
C ALA A 24 -8.94 -10.67 29.43
N LEU A 25 -7.76 -10.67 28.79
CA LEU A 25 -7.30 -11.84 28.04
C LEU A 25 -7.19 -13.07 28.94
N HIS A 26 -6.64 -12.90 30.14
CA HIS A 26 -6.50 -13.99 31.11
C HIS A 26 -7.86 -14.56 31.57
N SER A 27 -8.90 -13.74 31.74
CA SER A 27 -10.23 -14.23 32.13
C SER A 27 -10.85 -15.14 31.06
N TYR A 28 -10.51 -14.92 29.78
CA TYR A 28 -10.85 -15.79 28.66
C TYR A 28 -9.82 -16.89 28.39
N ARG A 29 -8.87 -17.12 29.31
CA ARG A 29 -7.80 -18.12 29.20
C ARG A 29 -6.83 -17.88 28.03
N LEU A 30 -6.74 -16.65 27.53
CA LEU A 30 -5.77 -16.24 26.52
C LEU A 30 -4.49 -15.77 27.22
N GLN A 31 -3.40 -16.52 27.06
CA GLN A 31 -2.12 -16.20 27.67
C GLN A 31 -1.23 -15.44 26.69
N VAL A 32 -0.80 -14.24 27.09
CA VAL A 32 0.19 -13.46 26.33
C VAL A 32 1.59 -13.84 26.81
N ALA A 33 2.43 -14.36 25.91
CA ALA A 33 3.81 -14.68 26.22
C ALA A 33 4.61 -13.38 26.50
N PRO A 34 5.17 -13.17 27.71
CA PRO A 34 5.85 -11.92 28.05
C PRO A 34 7.02 -11.57 27.11
N GLY A 35 7.76 -12.59 26.66
CA GLY A 35 8.89 -12.41 25.72
C GLY A 35 8.48 -12.03 24.29
N LYS A 36 7.19 -12.12 23.94
CA LYS A 36 6.66 -11.68 22.63
C LYS A 36 6.07 -10.28 22.68
N VAL A 37 6.01 -9.63 23.85
CA VAL A 37 5.46 -8.28 24.00
C VAL A 37 6.46 -7.25 23.47
N GLN A 38 6.06 -6.51 22.45
CA GLN A 38 6.86 -5.44 21.85
C GLN A 38 6.45 -4.09 22.45
N SER A 39 7.29 -3.51 23.31
CA SER A 39 6.98 -2.26 24.03
C SER A 39 7.66 -1.00 23.47
N GLN A 40 8.62 -1.16 22.56
CA GLN A 40 9.40 -0.08 21.96
C GLN A 40 9.53 -0.32 20.45
N PRO A 41 9.70 0.75 19.64
CA PRO A 41 9.92 0.61 18.21
C PRO A 41 11.28 -0.06 17.94
N PRO A 42 11.44 -0.77 16.81
CA PRO A 42 10.41 -1.01 15.79
C PRO A 42 9.40 -2.09 16.21
N TRP A 43 8.11 -1.81 16.09
CA TRP A 43 7.04 -2.78 16.36
C TRP A 43 6.72 -3.58 15.10
N LYS A 44 6.84 -4.90 15.16
CA LYS A 44 6.43 -5.81 14.10
C LYS A 44 4.95 -6.12 14.23
N TYR A 45 4.18 -5.83 13.18
CA TYR A 45 2.74 -6.12 13.12
C TYR A 45 2.33 -6.33 11.67
N LEU A 46 1.58 -7.39 11.35
CA LEU A 46 1.03 -7.65 10.01
C LEU A 46 2.08 -7.54 8.86
N GLY A 47 3.32 -7.99 9.10
CA GLY A 47 4.38 -7.95 8.08
C GLY A 47 5.10 -6.59 7.92
N VAL A 48 4.71 -5.55 8.65
CA VAL A 48 5.42 -4.25 8.68
C VAL A 48 6.20 -4.05 9.98
N LYS A 49 7.16 -3.12 9.94
CA LYS A 49 7.84 -2.51 11.07
C LYS A 49 7.29 -1.09 11.24
N ILE A 50 6.63 -0.85 12.35
CA ILE A 50 6.13 0.48 12.72
C ILE A 50 7.23 1.15 13.55
N LEU A 51 7.69 2.32 13.12
CA LEU A 51 8.60 3.20 13.86
C LEU A 51 7.82 4.38 14.43
N GLU A 52 8.53 5.32 15.07
CA GLU A 52 7.88 6.47 15.69
C GLU A 52 7.13 7.35 14.68
N GLN A 53 7.69 7.56 13.49
CA GLN A 53 7.09 8.41 12.45
C GLN A 53 6.79 7.67 11.15
N THR A 54 7.46 6.55 10.89
CA THR A 54 7.37 5.85 9.61
C THR A 54 6.93 4.39 9.78
N ILE A 55 6.48 3.81 8.69
CA ILE A 55 6.16 2.40 8.56
C ILE A 55 7.02 1.87 7.42
N GLN A 56 7.74 0.80 7.72
CA GLN A 56 8.64 0.12 6.81
C GLN A 56 8.24 -1.34 6.68
N HIS A 57 8.71 -2.01 5.65
CA HIS A 57 8.49 -3.44 5.54
C HIS A 57 9.44 -4.26 6.41
N GLN A 58 8.98 -5.44 6.77
CA GLN A 58 9.90 -6.48 7.21
C GLN A 58 10.73 -6.95 6.02
N GLU A 59 11.91 -7.50 6.32
CA GLU A 59 12.78 -8.01 5.28
C GLU A 59 12.07 -9.14 4.55
N VAL A 60 11.89 -8.97 3.24
CA VAL A 60 11.29 -9.97 2.37
C VAL A 60 12.41 -10.57 1.53
N GLN A 61 12.45 -11.89 1.47
CA GLN A 61 13.31 -12.63 0.56
C GLN A 61 12.45 -13.29 -0.50
N PHE A 62 12.69 -12.93 -1.76
CA PHE A 62 12.02 -13.58 -2.88
C PHE A 62 12.80 -14.83 -3.33
N PRO A 63 12.11 -15.94 -3.66
CA PRO A 63 12.76 -17.12 -4.23
C PRO A 63 13.42 -16.79 -5.57
N LYS A 64 14.61 -17.35 -5.82
CA LYS A 64 15.35 -17.18 -7.07
C LYS A 64 14.75 -17.95 -8.26
N SER A 65 13.85 -18.89 -7.98
CA SER A 65 13.22 -19.75 -8.98
C SER A 65 11.89 -20.27 -8.45
N ILE A 66 10.97 -20.55 -9.35
CA ILE A 66 9.69 -21.20 -9.08
C ILE A 66 9.57 -22.45 -9.97
N ALA A 67 8.79 -23.44 -9.53
CA ALA A 67 8.53 -24.64 -10.31
C ALA A 67 7.07 -24.76 -10.74
N THR A 68 6.15 -24.22 -9.94
CA THR A 68 4.70 -24.42 -10.12
C THR A 68 3.92 -23.11 -10.09
N LEU A 69 2.68 -23.13 -10.58
CA LEU A 69 1.75 -22.00 -10.42
C LEU A 69 1.51 -21.67 -8.95
N ASN A 70 1.47 -22.65 -8.05
CA ASN A 70 1.37 -22.40 -6.60
C ASN A 70 2.56 -21.57 -6.07
N ASP A 71 3.78 -21.86 -6.52
CA ASP A 71 4.95 -21.07 -6.17
C ASP A 71 4.84 -19.64 -6.70
N ALA A 72 4.34 -19.46 -7.93
CA ALA A 72 4.07 -18.15 -8.51
C ALA A 72 3.03 -17.36 -7.69
N GLN A 73 1.93 -18.00 -7.28
CA GLN A 73 0.90 -17.36 -6.46
C GLN A 73 1.43 -16.92 -5.09
N ARG A 74 2.22 -17.78 -4.43
CA ARG A 74 2.88 -17.46 -3.15
C ARG A 74 3.85 -16.29 -3.29
N LEU A 75 4.65 -16.31 -4.36
CA LEU A 75 5.57 -15.22 -4.69
C LEU A 75 4.81 -13.89 -4.84
N LEU A 76 3.70 -13.88 -5.58
CA LEU A 76 2.95 -12.65 -5.89
C LEU A 76 2.06 -12.13 -4.77
N GLY A 77 1.71 -12.99 -3.80
CA GLY A 77 0.99 -12.58 -2.60
C GLY A 77 1.74 -11.48 -1.84
N VAL A 78 3.08 -11.54 -1.81
CA VAL A 78 3.89 -10.57 -1.08
C VAL A 78 3.95 -9.21 -1.78
N PRO A 79 4.40 -9.07 -3.05
CA PRO A 79 4.41 -7.78 -3.75
C PRO A 79 3.04 -7.13 -3.85
N SER A 80 1.96 -7.90 -4.06
CA SER A 80 0.60 -7.36 -4.15
C SER A 80 0.13 -6.71 -2.84
N TRP A 81 0.56 -7.26 -1.70
CA TRP A 81 0.33 -6.67 -0.37
C TRP A 81 1.22 -5.46 -0.09
N LEU A 82 2.44 -5.44 -0.64
CA LEU A 82 3.43 -4.38 -0.47
C LEU A 82 3.18 -3.14 -1.33
N CYS A 83 2.52 -3.30 -2.48
CA CYS A 83 2.25 -2.22 -3.45
C CYS A 83 1.88 -0.86 -2.85
N PRO A 84 0.97 -0.77 -1.85
CA PRO A 84 0.65 0.47 -1.12
C PRO A 84 1.83 1.28 -0.56
N TYR A 85 2.99 0.69 -0.37
CA TYR A 85 4.10 1.27 0.37
C TYR A 85 5.35 1.49 -0.50
N LEU A 86 5.39 0.87 -1.67
CA LEU A 86 6.59 0.81 -2.52
C LEU A 86 6.61 1.85 -3.64
N GLY A 87 5.46 2.46 -3.96
CA GLY A 87 5.36 3.42 -5.07
C GLY A 87 5.63 2.84 -6.46
N LEU A 88 5.53 1.51 -6.60
CA LEU A 88 5.72 0.83 -7.87
C LEU A 88 4.48 0.96 -8.75
N THR A 89 4.68 1.24 -10.03
CA THR A 89 3.58 1.33 -11.00
C THR A 89 3.06 -0.05 -11.41
N THR A 90 1.83 -0.10 -11.93
CA THR A 90 1.27 -1.32 -12.54
C THR A 90 2.15 -1.85 -13.67
N VAL A 91 2.84 -0.97 -14.41
CA VAL A 91 3.74 -1.35 -15.51
C VAL A 91 4.96 -2.08 -14.96
N GLN A 92 5.59 -1.54 -13.93
CA GLN A 92 6.74 -2.19 -13.27
C GLN A 92 6.38 -3.56 -12.70
N MET A 93 5.14 -3.72 -12.23
CA MET A 93 4.62 -4.97 -11.64
C MET A 93 4.02 -5.94 -12.68
N SER A 94 3.70 -5.48 -13.89
CA SER A 94 3.04 -6.27 -14.94
C SER A 94 3.73 -7.59 -15.26
N PRO A 95 5.07 -7.65 -15.41
CA PRO A 95 5.78 -8.90 -15.67
C PRO A 95 5.52 -9.97 -14.60
N LEU A 96 5.35 -9.54 -13.35
CA LEU A 96 5.07 -10.43 -12.22
C LEU A 96 3.69 -11.08 -12.36
N PHE A 97 2.66 -10.31 -12.71
CA PHE A 97 1.30 -10.83 -12.91
C PHE A 97 1.19 -11.74 -14.15
N ASN A 98 2.02 -11.53 -15.17
CA ASN A 98 2.02 -12.37 -16.36
C ASN A 98 2.42 -13.82 -16.08
N ILE A 99 3.15 -14.08 -15.00
CA ILE A 99 3.51 -15.44 -14.55
C ILE A 99 2.26 -16.25 -14.16
N LEU A 100 1.16 -15.61 -13.76
CA LEU A 100 -0.08 -16.31 -13.38
C LEU A 100 -0.95 -16.72 -14.57
N LYS A 101 -0.59 -16.31 -15.79
CA LYS A 101 -1.36 -16.63 -16.99
C LYS A 101 -1.02 -18.04 -17.47
N GLY A 102 -2.03 -18.81 -17.85
CA GLY A 102 -1.84 -20.15 -18.39
C GLY A 102 -2.84 -21.14 -17.81
N ASP A 103 -2.38 -22.36 -17.61
CA ASP A 103 -3.15 -23.44 -17.00
C ASP A 103 -3.51 -23.10 -15.54
N PRO A 104 -4.79 -23.14 -15.15
CA PRO A 104 -5.22 -22.85 -13.78
C PRO A 104 -4.82 -23.91 -12.75
N ASP A 105 -4.30 -25.08 -13.16
CA ASP A 105 -3.82 -26.10 -12.22
C ASP A 105 -2.64 -25.56 -11.39
N LEU A 106 -2.75 -25.66 -10.06
CA LEU A 106 -1.72 -25.24 -9.11
C LEU A 106 -0.40 -26.00 -9.30
N SER A 107 -0.45 -27.20 -9.84
CA SER A 107 0.71 -28.04 -10.12
C SER A 107 1.30 -27.81 -11.51
N SER A 108 0.67 -26.95 -12.32
CA SER A 108 1.16 -26.66 -13.67
C SER A 108 2.56 -26.04 -13.60
N PRO A 109 3.45 -26.43 -14.53
CA PRO A 109 4.83 -25.98 -14.51
C PRO A 109 4.91 -24.50 -14.88
N GLN A 110 5.56 -23.72 -14.01
CA GLN A 110 5.75 -22.29 -14.19
C GLN A 110 7.21 -21.93 -13.96
N LYS A 111 7.71 -20.90 -14.66
CA LYS A 111 9.07 -20.39 -14.50
C LYS A 111 9.07 -18.87 -14.43
N LEU A 112 10.06 -18.31 -13.73
CA LEU A 112 10.33 -16.88 -13.79
C LEU A 112 10.88 -16.55 -15.17
N THR A 113 10.24 -15.60 -15.85
CA THR A 113 10.80 -15.01 -17.07
C THR A 113 11.88 -13.98 -16.69
N PRO A 114 12.80 -13.64 -17.60
CA PRO A 114 13.79 -12.59 -17.35
C PRO A 114 13.15 -11.26 -16.93
N GLU A 115 12.02 -10.89 -17.54
CA GLU A 115 11.30 -9.65 -17.24
C GLU A 115 10.70 -9.69 -15.83
N ALA A 116 10.17 -10.84 -15.41
CA ALA A 116 9.67 -11.02 -14.06
C ALA A 116 10.78 -10.99 -13.01
N GLN A 117 11.95 -11.55 -13.32
CA GLN A 117 13.11 -11.47 -12.44
C GLN A 117 13.56 -10.01 -12.25
N GLN A 118 13.65 -9.24 -13.33
CA GLN A 118 13.97 -7.82 -13.27
C GLN A 118 12.93 -7.03 -12.47
N ALA A 119 11.64 -7.33 -12.62
CA ALA A 119 10.58 -6.71 -11.83
C ALA A 119 10.71 -7.04 -10.33
N LEU A 120 11.06 -8.28 -9.97
CA LEU A 120 11.33 -8.66 -8.56
C LEU A 120 12.53 -7.91 -7.98
N GLU A 121 13.58 -7.71 -8.76
CA GLU A 121 14.74 -6.90 -8.35
C GLU A 121 14.33 -5.45 -8.07
N GLY A 122 13.47 -4.88 -8.93
CA GLY A 122 12.86 -3.57 -8.70
C GLY A 122 12.02 -3.51 -7.42
N VAL A 123 11.25 -4.56 -7.12
CA VAL A 123 10.50 -4.67 -5.86
C VAL A 123 11.45 -4.71 -4.65
N GLN A 124 12.53 -5.51 -4.74
CA GLN A 124 13.52 -5.62 -3.67
C GLN A 124 14.24 -4.29 -3.42
N GLN A 125 14.59 -3.58 -4.49
CA GLN A 125 15.20 -2.26 -4.39
C GLN A 125 14.21 -1.26 -3.76
N ALA A 126 12.96 -1.25 -4.21
CA ALA A 126 11.94 -0.37 -3.65
C ALA A 126 11.72 -0.64 -2.16
N LEU A 127 11.72 -1.91 -1.73
CA LEU A 127 11.61 -2.31 -0.33
C LEU A 127 12.73 -1.75 0.56
N SER A 128 13.93 -1.56 -0.01
CA SER A 128 15.09 -1.05 0.73
C SER A 128 15.13 0.48 0.84
N ILE A 129 14.46 1.18 -0.08
CA ILE A 129 14.51 2.64 -0.20
C ILE A 129 13.25 3.28 0.37
N HIS A 130 12.08 2.70 0.08
CA HIS A 130 10.81 3.34 0.35
C HIS A 130 10.32 3.04 1.77
N GLN A 131 9.74 4.08 2.35
CA GLN A 131 8.96 4.02 3.58
C GLN A 131 7.75 4.93 3.42
N VAL A 132 6.72 4.67 4.22
CA VAL A 132 5.58 5.59 4.34
C VAL A 132 5.55 6.18 5.74
N TYR A 133 4.81 7.26 5.90
CA TYR A 133 4.64 7.93 7.17
C TYR A 133 3.38 7.44 7.89
N ARG A 134 3.38 7.62 9.21
CA ARG A 134 2.20 7.47 10.04
C ARG A 134 1.31 8.70 9.84
N VAL A 135 0.00 8.47 9.93
CA VAL A 135 -0.99 9.54 9.91
C VAL A 135 -0.79 10.46 11.11
N ASP A 136 -0.70 11.77 10.85
CA ASP A 136 -0.88 12.81 11.86
C ASP A 136 -2.34 13.27 11.87
N PRO A 137 -3.14 12.98 12.91
CA PRO A 137 -4.56 13.34 12.94
C PRO A 137 -4.84 14.86 12.88
N SER A 138 -3.83 15.71 13.11
CA SER A 138 -3.96 17.16 13.06
C SER A 138 -3.79 17.75 11.66
N ILE A 139 -3.42 16.94 10.67
CA ILE A 139 -3.15 17.38 9.29
C ILE A 139 -4.14 16.71 8.35
N ASP A 140 -4.75 17.50 7.47
CA ASP A 140 -5.68 16.99 6.47
C ASP A 140 -4.98 16.11 5.42
N ILE A 141 -5.70 15.11 4.93
CA ILE A 141 -5.24 14.29 3.79
C ILE A 141 -5.37 15.08 2.49
N THR A 142 -4.32 14.99 1.68
CA THR A 142 -4.35 15.35 0.26
C THR A 142 -4.13 14.10 -0.60
N VAL A 143 -4.93 13.96 -1.66
CA VAL A 143 -4.72 12.96 -2.71
C VAL A 143 -4.00 13.62 -3.87
N PHE A 144 -2.91 13.03 -4.34
CA PHE A 144 -2.21 13.44 -5.54
C PHE A 144 -2.39 12.35 -6.59
N ILE A 145 -2.89 12.70 -7.76
CA ILE A 145 -2.92 11.81 -8.92
C ILE A 145 -1.69 12.14 -9.75
N THR A 146 -0.96 11.12 -10.17
CA THR A 146 0.14 11.20 -11.14
C THR A 146 -0.13 10.20 -12.26
N TYR A 147 0.45 10.37 -13.45
CA TYR A 147 0.35 9.36 -14.51
C TYR A 147 1.69 9.18 -15.23
N PRO A 148 2.75 8.73 -14.53
CA PRO A 148 3.97 8.33 -15.21
C PRO A 148 3.63 7.26 -16.25
N ASP A 149 4.10 7.45 -17.48
CA ASP A 149 3.98 6.48 -18.58
C ASP A 149 2.54 6.09 -18.96
N SER A 150 1.59 7.03 -18.91
CA SER A 150 0.18 6.85 -19.28
C SER A 150 -0.65 5.94 -18.36
N HIS A 151 -0.13 5.58 -17.18
CA HIS A 151 -0.86 4.81 -16.17
C HIS A 151 -1.03 5.62 -14.88
N PRO A 152 -2.27 6.03 -14.53
CA PRO A 152 -2.47 6.86 -13.36
C PRO A 152 -2.22 6.09 -12.06
N THR A 153 -1.51 6.74 -11.15
CA THR A 153 -1.16 6.30 -9.81
C THR A 153 -1.61 7.37 -8.81
N GLY A 154 -2.22 6.94 -7.71
CA GLY A 154 -2.68 7.81 -6.65
C GLY A 154 -1.68 7.80 -5.49
N ILE A 155 -1.51 8.94 -4.85
CA ILE A 155 -0.70 9.11 -3.65
C ILE A 155 -1.62 9.73 -2.60
N ILE A 156 -1.80 9.04 -1.48
CA ILE A 156 -2.45 9.58 -0.30
C ILE A 156 -1.33 10.09 0.61
N GLY A 157 -1.34 11.38 0.90
CA GLY A 157 -0.29 12.01 1.70
C GLY A 157 -0.80 13.16 2.56
N GLN A 158 0.04 13.61 3.46
CA GLN A 158 -0.16 14.82 4.26
C GLN A 158 0.92 15.84 3.87
N TRP A 159 0.49 17.07 3.63
CA TRP A 159 1.38 18.16 3.22
C TRP A 159 1.53 19.20 4.33
N ASN A 160 2.76 19.54 4.70
CA ASN A 160 3.06 20.59 5.67
C ASN A 160 4.42 21.24 5.40
N ASP A 161 4.41 22.51 5.00
CA ASP A 161 5.63 23.27 4.66
C ASP A 161 6.61 23.47 5.82
N LYS A 162 6.19 23.17 7.06
CA LYS A 162 7.04 23.24 8.25
C LYS A 162 7.85 21.97 8.48
N TRP A 163 7.53 20.86 7.81
CA TRP A 163 8.29 19.63 7.91
C TRP A 163 9.54 19.68 7.05
N PRO A 164 10.64 19.00 7.45
CA PRO A 164 11.84 18.89 6.61
C PRO A 164 11.55 18.27 5.25
N ASP A 165 10.66 17.27 5.22
CA ASP A 165 10.06 16.71 4.02
C ASP A 165 8.58 17.14 3.99
N PRO A 166 8.18 18.12 3.17
CA PRO A 166 6.84 18.67 3.20
C PRO A 166 5.75 17.67 2.88
N LEU A 167 6.06 16.59 2.14
CA LEU A 167 5.10 15.58 1.74
C LEU A 167 5.36 14.26 2.46
N HIS A 168 4.56 14.00 3.49
CA HIS A 168 4.52 12.70 4.11
C HIS A 168 3.57 11.78 3.35
N ILE A 169 4.12 10.87 2.54
CA ILE A 169 3.35 9.85 1.83
C ILE A 169 2.85 8.80 2.83
N LEU A 170 1.53 8.60 2.89
CA LEU A 170 0.89 7.60 3.74
C LEU A 170 0.70 6.27 3.00
N GLN A 171 0.29 6.36 1.73
CA GLN A 171 0.01 5.20 0.91
C GLN A 171 -0.07 5.54 -0.59
N TRP A 172 0.45 4.64 -1.42
CA TRP A 172 0.23 4.59 -2.86
C TRP A 172 -1.05 3.81 -3.19
N VAL A 173 -1.80 4.28 -4.17
CA VAL A 173 -3.05 3.69 -4.65
C VAL A 173 -2.90 3.40 -6.14
N ILE A 174 -3.04 2.13 -6.51
CA ILE A 174 -2.80 1.67 -7.87
C ILE A 174 -4.08 1.00 -8.38
N LEU A 175 -4.43 1.21 -9.64
CA LEU A 175 -5.54 0.48 -10.28
C LEU A 175 -5.17 -0.97 -10.57
N PRO A 176 -6.14 -1.91 -10.55
CA PRO A 176 -5.90 -3.30 -10.91
C PRO A 176 -5.31 -3.42 -12.33
N HIS A 177 -4.40 -4.38 -12.52
CA HIS A 177 -3.76 -4.63 -13.81
C HIS A 177 -4.75 -4.99 -14.94
N HIS A 178 -5.88 -5.63 -14.61
CA HIS A 178 -6.94 -5.95 -15.56
C HIS A 178 -8.03 -4.88 -15.56
N LEU A 179 -7.84 -3.83 -16.36
CA LEU A 179 -8.93 -2.94 -16.72
C LEU A 179 -9.89 -3.71 -17.65
N LYS A 180 -11.16 -3.79 -17.29
CA LYS A 180 -12.16 -4.58 -18.05
C LYS A 180 -12.30 -4.02 -19.46
N LYS A 181 -11.80 -4.77 -20.47
CA LYS A 181 -12.15 -4.85 -21.93
C LYS A 181 -12.49 -3.59 -22.75
N ILE A 182 -12.49 -2.39 -22.19
CA ILE A 182 -12.79 -1.13 -22.88
C ILE A 182 -11.48 -0.35 -22.98
N ALA A 183 -11.21 0.23 -24.15
CA ALA A 183 -10.20 1.28 -24.29
C ALA A 183 -10.60 2.44 -23.36
N SER A 184 -10.14 2.37 -22.10
CA SER A 184 -10.49 3.34 -21.09
C SER A 184 -9.70 4.61 -21.39
N LEU A 185 -10.39 5.73 -21.51
CA LEU A 185 -9.72 7.01 -21.66
C LEU A 185 -8.95 7.31 -20.36
N LEU A 186 -7.87 8.11 -20.44
CA LEU A 186 -7.11 8.50 -19.26
C LEU A 186 -8.01 9.12 -18.18
N ILE A 187 -9.02 9.89 -18.59
CA ILE A 187 -10.05 10.48 -17.70
C ILE A 187 -10.82 9.42 -16.91
N ASP A 188 -11.18 8.29 -17.52
CA ASP A 188 -11.90 7.19 -16.85
C ASP A 188 -11.02 6.54 -15.79
N LEU A 189 -9.74 6.35 -16.10
CA LEU A 189 -8.77 5.78 -15.17
C LEU A 189 -8.52 6.73 -14.00
N VAL A 190 -8.38 8.02 -14.26
CA VAL A 190 -8.25 9.04 -13.20
C VAL A 190 -9.50 9.06 -12.31
N ALA A 191 -10.71 9.02 -12.89
CA ALA A 191 -11.95 8.99 -12.12
C ALA A 191 -12.06 7.73 -11.24
N GLN A 192 -11.77 6.55 -11.78
CA GLN A 192 -11.75 5.29 -11.00
C GLN A 192 -10.73 5.34 -9.87
N LEU A 193 -9.56 5.91 -10.14
CA LEU A 193 -8.51 6.06 -9.15
C LEU A 193 -8.91 7.03 -8.03
N ILE A 194 -9.54 8.16 -8.36
CA ILE A 194 -10.09 9.11 -7.39
C ILE A 194 -11.10 8.42 -6.46
N ILE A 195 -12.05 7.66 -7.02
CA ILE A 195 -13.03 6.90 -6.21
C ILE A 195 -12.32 5.93 -5.26
N LYS A 196 -11.29 5.23 -5.75
CA LYS A 196 -10.50 4.30 -4.93
C LYS A 196 -9.73 5.02 -3.83
N CYS A 197 -9.15 6.19 -4.13
CA CYS A 197 -8.48 7.03 -3.15
C CYS A 197 -9.45 7.51 -2.07
N HIS A 198 -10.65 8.00 -2.43
CA HIS A 198 -11.69 8.39 -1.46
C HIS A 198 -12.01 7.27 -0.48
N TYR A 199 -12.32 6.08 -1.01
CA TYR A 199 -12.60 4.92 -0.18
C TYR A 199 -11.44 4.60 0.77
N ARG A 200 -10.21 4.74 0.29
CA ARG A 200 -9.02 4.49 1.09
C ARG A 200 -8.76 5.57 2.15
N CYS A 201 -9.03 6.85 1.86
CA CYS A 201 -9.00 7.93 2.84
C CYS A 201 -9.97 7.66 4.00
N TRP A 202 -11.19 7.22 3.67
CA TRP A 202 -12.18 6.80 4.65
C TRP A 202 -11.70 5.64 5.53
N GLN A 203 -11.01 4.65 4.96
CA GLN A 203 -10.44 3.56 5.75
C GLN A 203 -9.28 4.00 6.66
N LEU A 204 -8.52 5.02 6.26
CA LEU A 204 -7.34 5.49 7.00
C LEU A 204 -7.70 6.49 8.10
N MET A 205 -8.63 7.42 7.84
CA MET A 205 -8.94 8.54 8.73
C MET A 205 -10.44 8.74 9.00
N ALA A 206 -11.32 7.89 8.45
CA ALA A 206 -12.77 8.07 8.53
C ALA A 206 -13.24 9.45 8.02
N ALA A 207 -12.53 9.98 7.03
CA ALA A 207 -12.77 11.29 6.44
C ALA A 207 -12.43 11.27 4.94
N ASP A 208 -13.09 12.17 4.19
CA ASP A 208 -12.74 12.47 2.81
C ASP A 208 -11.42 13.26 2.73
N PRO A 209 -10.68 13.16 1.62
CA PRO A 209 -9.53 14.03 1.41
C PRO A 209 -9.97 15.48 1.32
N ALA A 210 -9.24 16.38 1.99
CA ALA A 210 -9.52 17.81 1.91
C ALA A 210 -9.22 18.38 0.52
N ARG A 211 -8.26 17.75 -0.20
CA ARG A 211 -7.82 18.18 -1.52
C ARG A 211 -7.49 16.99 -2.41
N ILE A 212 -7.79 17.16 -3.70
CA ILE A 212 -7.33 16.28 -4.78
C ILE A 212 -6.54 17.14 -5.75
N VAL A 213 -5.29 16.75 -6.00
CA VAL A 213 -4.38 17.42 -6.92
C VAL A 213 -4.23 16.56 -8.16
N LEU A 214 -4.56 17.14 -9.31
CA LEU A 214 -4.43 16.51 -10.62
C LEU A 214 -3.28 17.16 -11.40
N PRO A 215 -2.54 16.44 -12.26
CA PRO A 215 -1.49 17.01 -13.11
C PRO A 215 -2.02 17.72 -14.37
N VAL A 216 -3.22 18.31 -14.28
CA VAL A 216 -3.89 18.98 -15.40
C VAL A 216 -4.52 20.28 -14.92
N GLU A 217 -4.51 21.29 -15.79
CA GLU A 217 -5.20 22.55 -15.54
C GLU A 217 -6.72 22.32 -15.42
N ARG A 218 -7.35 23.08 -14.52
CA ARG A 218 -8.78 22.92 -14.23
C ARG A 218 -9.63 23.05 -15.48
N ASP A 219 -9.40 24.07 -16.29
CA ASP A 219 -10.21 24.38 -17.46
C ASP A 219 -10.11 23.26 -18.51
N THR A 220 -8.91 22.71 -18.71
CA THR A 220 -8.67 21.54 -19.57
C THR A 220 -9.40 20.31 -19.05
N PHE A 221 -9.31 20.04 -17.75
CA PHE A 221 -10.01 18.90 -17.14
C PHE A 221 -11.53 19.02 -17.27
N GLU A 222 -12.10 20.18 -16.97
CA GLU A 222 -13.53 20.46 -17.08
C GLU A 222 -14.01 20.34 -18.54
N TRP A 223 -13.24 20.88 -19.48
CA TRP A 223 -13.53 20.74 -20.91
C TRP A 223 -13.52 19.28 -21.35
N CYS A 224 -12.51 18.50 -20.93
CA CYS A 224 -12.44 17.09 -21.28
C CYS A 224 -13.61 16.28 -20.71
N LEU A 225 -14.02 16.59 -19.48
CA LEU A 225 -15.16 15.95 -18.82
C LEU A 225 -16.49 16.25 -19.53
N ILE A 226 -16.71 17.50 -19.94
CA ILE A 226 -17.93 17.93 -20.63
C ILE A 226 -18.03 17.33 -22.04
N ASN A 227 -16.91 17.29 -22.77
CA ASN A 227 -16.88 16.92 -24.18
C ASN A 227 -16.54 15.44 -24.43
N ASN A 228 -16.29 14.66 -23.37
CA ASN A 228 -15.91 13.26 -23.43
C ASN A 228 -14.72 13.00 -24.37
N VAL A 229 -13.70 13.86 -24.29
CA VAL A 229 -12.46 13.76 -25.07
C VAL A 229 -11.31 13.25 -24.20
N PRO A 230 -10.24 12.69 -24.80
CA PRO A 230 -9.05 12.29 -24.06
C PRO A 230 -8.37 13.47 -23.34
N LEU A 231 -7.75 13.17 -22.19
CA LEU A 231 -6.79 14.02 -21.48
C LEU A 231 -5.40 13.89 -22.12
#